data_AF-A0A529CIT6-F1
#
_entry.id   AF-A0A529CIT6-F1
#
_cell.length_a   1.000
_cell.length_b   1.000
_cell.length_c   1.000
_cell.angle_alpha   90.00
_cell.angle_beta   90.00
_cell.angle_gamma   90.00
#
_symmetry.space_group_name_H-M   'P 1'
#
loop_
_entity.id
_entity.type
_entity.pdbx_description
1 polymer ?
#
loop_
_entity_poly.entity_id
_entity_poly.type
_entity_poly.pdbx_seq_one_letter_code
_entity_poly.pdbx_strand_id
1 'polypeptide(L)'
;MSATQPGSRRSTSARRVLEDCMADGAGAEAVIARLALRFETGIDAAELARIAQNTHSADARKTEKLQGIADLLQRRPEIFATLQKTGAAVRHERGEGETDDAVVKRLAAGFDAAAAISPAASVQLSSLGNEEKLSAATAEIVAWLERRGFTGTDRDILDIGCGIGRFEQALSALSHRIVGSDISPAMISIARRRCAGLGNVEFRPTRGFDLADFRDASFDRVLAVDSFPYLVLAGLAEHHFVEIARVLKRPGMAVLLNYSYRGSPALDRADVHDFANANGMQVLIDGEKPFRHWDGDAFLLTISGGTLRPNAGSDAEREKPLFDSMKEDKMASGSKKHIGRGSHGKGAGAGAMTDLPKDKIGENAVLSNRDKKQHTKERGLDGNRVKSEQYQDHSADRRPED
;
A
#
# COMPACT_ATOMS: atom_id res chain seq x y z
N MET A 1 -7.50 24.08 43.25
CA MET A 1 -7.64 23.88 41.79
C MET A 1 -6.33 24.27 41.13
N SER A 2 -5.51 23.29 40.75
CA SER A 2 -4.18 23.53 40.19
C SER A 2 -4.33 23.91 38.71
N ALA A 3 -4.04 25.17 38.38
CA ALA A 3 -3.87 25.61 37.00
C ALA A 3 -2.62 24.90 36.45
N THR A 4 -2.82 23.88 35.62
CA THR A 4 -1.73 23.22 34.90
C THR A 4 -1.10 24.27 33.98
N GLN A 5 0.17 24.62 34.25
CA GLN A 5 0.91 25.59 33.43
C GLN A 5 0.85 25.19 31.93
N PRO A 6 0.74 26.15 31.00
CA PRO A 6 0.68 25.87 29.55
C PRO A 6 1.81 24.95 29.05
N GLY A 7 3.00 25.05 29.66
CA GLY A 7 4.15 24.19 29.35
C GLY A 7 4.00 22.72 29.76
N SER A 8 3.26 22.41 30.85
CA SER A 8 3.13 21.02 31.32
C SER A 8 2.14 20.21 30.48
N ARG A 9 1.02 20.81 30.04
CA ARG A 9 0.08 20.15 29.11
C ARG A 9 0.72 19.84 27.77
N ARG A 10 1.54 20.75 27.25
CA ARG A 10 2.28 20.56 26.01
C ARG A 10 3.28 19.42 26.10
N SER A 11 4.06 19.39 27.18
CA SER A 11 5.02 18.31 27.44
C SER A 11 4.34 16.95 27.58
N THR A 12 3.19 16.87 28.25
CA THR A 12 2.41 15.63 28.36
C THR A 12 1.89 15.15 27.00
N SER A 13 1.39 16.06 26.16
CA SER A 13 0.95 15.73 24.80
C SER A 13 2.12 15.23 23.93
N ALA A 14 3.27 15.90 24.01
CA ALA A 14 4.45 15.54 23.24
C ALA A 14 5.03 14.18 23.65
N ARG A 15 5.02 13.89 24.95
CA ARG A 15 5.39 12.58 25.48
C ARG A 15 4.48 11.47 24.93
N ARG A 16 3.17 11.69 24.89
CA ARG A 16 2.23 10.70 24.34
C ARG A 16 2.52 10.40 22.86
N VAL A 17 2.77 11.44 22.05
CA VAL A 17 3.14 11.25 20.64
C VAL A 17 4.46 10.50 20.49
N LEU A 18 5.45 10.77 21.36
CA LEU A 18 6.70 10.00 21.39
C LEU A 18 6.46 8.53 21.72
N GLU A 19 5.66 8.24 22.74
CA GLU A 19 5.30 6.87 23.13
C GLU A 19 4.54 6.14 22.00
N ASP A 20 3.60 6.83 21.34
CA ASP A 20 2.86 6.31 20.18
C ASP A 20 3.80 6.01 19.00
N CYS A 21 4.76 6.89 18.70
CA CYS A 21 5.74 6.66 17.63
C CYS A 21 6.67 5.47 17.91
N MET A 22 6.80 5.05 19.16
CA MET A 22 7.63 3.92 19.60
C MET A 22 6.85 2.59 19.71
N ALA A 23 5.53 2.61 19.54
CA ALA A 23 4.64 1.51 19.93
C ALA A 23 4.90 0.18 19.19
N ASP A 24 5.39 0.25 17.95
CA ASP A 24 5.58 -0.90 17.06
C ASP A 24 7.04 -1.40 16.97
N GLY A 25 7.89 -0.96 17.91
CA GLY A 25 9.27 -1.43 17.97
C GLY A 25 10.24 -0.75 16.99
N ALA A 26 9.79 0.24 16.20
CA ALA A 26 10.62 1.01 15.28
C ALA A 26 11.93 1.56 15.90
N GLY A 27 13.02 1.59 15.14
CA GLY A 27 14.31 2.13 15.57
C GLY A 27 14.28 3.63 15.92
N ALA A 28 15.30 4.13 16.62
CA ALA A 28 15.34 5.53 17.06
C ALA A 28 15.19 6.53 15.90
N GLU A 29 15.81 6.24 14.76
CA GLU A 29 15.73 7.05 13.54
C GLU A 29 14.32 7.10 12.96
N ALA A 30 13.64 5.96 12.89
CA ALA A 30 12.27 5.88 12.42
C ALA A 30 11.33 6.65 13.36
N VAL A 31 11.56 6.57 14.68
CA VAL A 31 10.81 7.36 15.67
C VAL A 31 11.04 8.86 15.46
N ILE A 32 12.28 9.31 15.25
CA ILE A 32 12.60 10.72 14.97
C ILE A 32 11.93 11.20 13.68
N ALA A 33 11.95 10.40 12.62
CA ALA A 33 11.28 10.72 11.36
C ALA A 33 9.76 10.87 11.54
N ARG A 34 9.12 9.94 12.29
CA ARG A 34 7.69 10.03 12.61
C ARG A 34 7.36 11.26 13.45
N LEU A 35 8.20 11.60 14.43
CA LEU A 35 8.05 12.81 15.23
C LEU A 35 8.13 14.07 14.37
N ALA A 36 9.03 14.10 13.37
CA ALA A 36 9.17 15.23 12.46
C ALA A 36 7.91 15.44 11.60
N LEU A 37 7.23 14.35 11.21
CA LEU A 37 5.95 14.40 10.48
C LEU A 37 4.76 14.79 11.38
N ARG A 38 4.80 14.46 12.67
CA ARG A 38 3.71 14.77 13.62
C ARG A 38 3.82 16.17 14.22
N PHE A 39 5.02 16.67 14.40
CA PHE A 39 5.30 18.00 14.94
C PHE A 39 5.85 18.90 13.85
N GLU A 40 5.05 19.31 12.86
CA GLU A 40 5.55 20.21 11.80
C GLU A 40 5.97 21.58 12.35
N THR A 41 5.33 22.06 13.43
CA THR A 41 5.68 23.30 14.11
C THR A 41 5.57 23.17 15.63
N GLY A 42 6.28 24.04 16.34
CA GLY A 42 6.11 24.26 17.77
C GLY A 42 7.10 23.51 18.67
N ILE A 43 7.54 22.31 18.33
CA ILE A 43 8.52 21.58 19.15
C ILE A 43 9.85 21.50 18.40
N ASP A 44 10.92 21.90 19.07
CA ASP A 44 12.29 21.79 18.54
C ASP A 44 13.00 20.52 19.02
N ALA A 45 14.17 20.23 18.44
CA ALA A 45 14.97 19.06 18.77
C ALA A 45 15.39 19.04 20.26
N ALA A 46 15.66 20.19 20.87
CA ALA A 46 16.12 20.29 22.25
C ALA A 46 14.98 20.02 23.25
N GLU A 47 13.76 20.46 22.95
CA GLU A 47 12.56 20.11 23.70
C GLU A 47 12.27 18.61 23.59
N LEU A 48 12.32 18.02 22.40
CA LEU A 48 12.13 16.57 22.22
C LEU A 48 13.20 15.74 22.93
N ALA A 49 14.47 16.15 22.87
CA ALA A 49 15.55 15.46 23.58
C ALA A 49 15.32 15.44 25.10
N ARG A 50 14.88 16.57 25.69
CA ARG A 50 14.53 16.64 27.11
C ARG A 50 13.31 15.77 27.44
N ILE A 51 12.30 15.75 26.57
CA ILE A 51 11.13 14.87 26.76
C ILE A 51 11.55 13.40 26.74
N ALA A 52 12.40 13.01 25.79
CA ALA A 52 12.90 11.64 25.71
C ALA A 52 13.72 11.24 26.95
N GLN A 53 14.59 12.11 27.46
CA GLN A 53 15.36 11.89 28.69
C GLN A 53 14.50 11.76 29.95
N ASN A 54 13.44 12.57 30.04
CA ASN A 54 12.53 12.57 31.19
C ASN A 54 11.45 11.48 31.10
N THR A 55 11.40 10.74 29.98
CA THR A 55 10.45 9.64 29.81
C THR A 55 11.08 8.38 30.42
N HIS A 56 10.45 7.85 31.45
CA HIS A 56 10.90 6.61 32.10
C HIS A 56 10.07 5.43 31.62
N SER A 57 10.74 4.30 31.37
CA SER A 57 10.12 3.02 31.06
C SER A 57 10.72 1.93 31.94
N ALA A 58 9.90 0.98 32.38
CA ALA A 58 10.38 -0.23 33.05
C ALA A 58 11.03 -1.23 32.07
N ASP A 59 10.85 -1.04 30.76
CA ASP A 59 11.47 -1.86 29.71
C ASP A 59 12.83 -1.30 29.32
N ALA A 60 13.90 -2.06 29.60
CA ALA A 60 15.28 -1.68 29.29
C ALA A 60 15.49 -1.32 27.81
N ARG A 61 14.83 -2.02 26.88
CA ARG A 61 14.93 -1.73 25.44
C ARG A 61 14.29 -0.41 25.07
N LYS A 62 13.17 -0.06 25.73
CA LYS A 62 12.53 1.25 25.54
C LYS A 62 13.40 2.36 26.12
N THR A 63 14.02 2.14 27.27
CA THR A 63 14.95 3.09 27.89
C THR A 63 16.17 3.36 27.01
N GLU A 64 16.81 2.32 26.47
CA GLU A 64 17.92 2.46 25.52
C GLU A 64 17.51 3.26 24.28
N LYS A 65 16.31 2.98 23.74
CA LYS A 65 15.79 3.70 22.58
C LYS A 65 15.52 5.18 22.88
N LEU A 66 14.93 5.50 24.04
CA LEU A 66 14.73 6.88 24.48
C LEU A 66 16.05 7.63 24.62
N GLN A 67 17.08 6.98 25.17
CA GLN A 67 18.41 7.55 25.25
C GLN A 67 19.00 7.79 23.85
N GLY A 68 18.88 6.82 22.94
CA GLY A 68 19.34 6.96 21.56
C GLY A 68 18.66 8.11 20.81
N ILE A 69 17.34 8.29 21.00
CA ILE A 69 16.59 9.43 20.44
C ILE A 69 17.13 10.75 21.01
N ALA A 70 17.29 10.84 22.33
CA ALA A 70 17.78 12.05 22.98
C ALA A 70 19.20 12.41 22.54
N ASP A 71 20.11 11.45 22.53
CA ASP A 71 21.51 11.63 22.13
C ASP A 71 21.60 12.13 20.68
N LEU A 72 20.80 11.55 19.78
CA LEU A 72 20.82 11.94 18.37
C LEU A 72 20.30 13.37 18.19
N LEU A 73 19.17 13.71 18.81
CA LEU A 73 18.60 15.05 18.75
C LEU A 73 19.51 16.12 19.40
N GLN A 74 20.29 15.76 20.43
CA GLN A 74 21.26 16.67 21.05
C GLN A 74 22.51 16.87 20.19
N ARG A 75 23.06 15.79 19.61
CA ARG A 75 24.27 15.87 18.78
C ARG A 75 24.02 16.52 17.44
N ARG A 76 22.82 16.33 16.89
CA ARG A 76 22.45 16.79 15.55
C ARG A 76 21.04 17.41 15.52
N PRO A 77 20.83 18.53 16.23
CA PRO A 77 19.51 19.18 16.31
C PRO A 77 19.01 19.68 14.94
N GLU A 78 19.92 19.98 14.01
CA GLU A 78 19.61 20.44 12.65
C GLU A 78 18.92 19.37 11.79
N ILE A 79 19.10 18.09 12.11
CA ILE A 79 18.40 17.00 11.43
C ILE A 79 16.90 17.20 11.57
N PHE A 80 16.42 17.47 12.78
CA PHE A 80 14.99 17.46 13.05
C PHE A 80 14.26 18.52 12.21
N ALA A 81 14.83 19.73 12.15
CA ALA A 81 14.31 20.81 11.31
C ALA A 81 14.36 20.46 9.81
N THR A 82 15.43 19.80 9.36
CA THR A 82 15.54 19.30 7.98
C THR A 82 14.46 18.28 7.66
N LEU A 83 14.17 17.35 8.57
CA LEU A 83 13.13 16.33 8.40
C LEU A 83 11.72 16.91 8.42
N GLN A 84 11.45 17.88 9.30
CA GLN A 84 10.18 18.61 9.31
C GLN A 84 9.94 19.27 7.94
N LYS A 85 10.95 20.01 7.43
CA LYS A 85 10.87 20.67 6.12
C LYS A 85 10.71 19.68 4.98
N THR A 86 11.47 18.60 4.98
CA THR A 86 11.43 17.57 3.93
C THR A 86 10.07 16.86 3.93
N GLY A 87 9.59 16.45 5.10
CA GLY A 87 8.29 15.78 5.25
C GLY A 87 7.11 16.69 4.87
N ALA A 88 7.14 17.96 5.28
CA ALA A 88 6.10 18.94 4.95
C ALA A 88 6.05 19.30 3.45
N ALA A 89 7.12 19.04 2.69
CA ALA A 89 7.14 19.29 1.25
C ALA A 89 6.22 18.33 0.47
N VAL A 90 5.92 17.15 1.00
CA VAL A 90 5.05 16.15 0.37
C VAL A 90 3.79 15.96 1.20
N ARG A 91 2.64 16.36 0.63
CA ARG A 91 1.34 16.17 1.30
C ARG A 91 0.79 14.76 1.03
N HIS A 92 0.62 14.00 2.11
CA HIS A 92 0.18 12.59 2.10
C HIS A 92 -1.35 12.42 2.21
N GLU A 93 -2.10 13.52 2.07
CA GLU A 93 -3.55 13.56 2.16
C GLU A 93 -4.15 14.13 0.88
N ARG A 94 -5.33 13.61 0.52
CA ARG A 94 -6.11 14.06 -0.63
C ARG A 94 -7.12 15.08 -0.17
N GLY A 95 -7.21 16.20 -0.88
CA GLY A 95 -8.24 17.21 -0.63
C GLY A 95 -9.62 16.76 -1.12
N GLU A 96 -10.68 17.27 -0.51
CA GLU A 96 -12.04 17.07 -1.03
C GLU A 96 -12.15 17.60 -2.47
N GLY A 97 -12.58 16.74 -3.39
CA GLY A 97 -12.72 17.08 -4.81
C GLY A 97 -11.40 17.24 -5.59
N GLU A 98 -10.24 16.95 -4.99
CA GLU A 98 -8.96 16.94 -5.71
C GLU A 98 -8.96 15.83 -6.76
N THR A 99 -8.74 16.15 -8.03
CA THR A 99 -8.67 15.16 -9.12
C THR A 99 -7.37 14.37 -9.06
N ASP A 100 -7.33 13.18 -9.65
CA ASP A 100 -6.14 12.33 -9.68
C ASP A 100 -4.95 13.07 -10.34
N ASP A 101 -5.20 13.81 -11.42
CA ASP A 101 -4.19 14.65 -12.09
C ASP A 101 -3.65 15.78 -11.19
N ALA A 102 -4.52 16.39 -10.37
CA ALA A 102 -4.07 17.40 -9.41
C ALA A 102 -3.21 16.79 -8.30
N VAL A 103 -3.57 15.60 -7.80
CA VAL A 103 -2.76 14.85 -6.84
C VAL A 103 -1.37 14.57 -7.42
N VAL A 104 -1.30 14.00 -8.63
CA VAL A 104 -0.02 13.63 -9.26
C VAL A 104 0.87 14.85 -9.50
N LYS A 105 0.32 15.95 -10.04
CA LYS A 105 1.08 17.20 -10.26
C LYS A 105 1.64 17.77 -8.95
N ARG A 106 0.82 17.77 -7.90
CA ARG A 106 1.25 18.24 -6.57
C ARG A 106 2.31 17.33 -5.97
N LEU A 107 2.20 16.02 -6.12
CA LEU A 107 3.21 15.08 -5.65
C LEU A 107 4.54 15.28 -6.37
N ALA A 108 4.53 15.45 -7.69
CA ALA A 108 5.74 15.76 -8.46
C ALA A 108 6.44 17.03 -7.93
N ALA A 109 5.68 18.13 -7.75
CA ALA A 109 6.21 19.37 -7.19
C ALA A 109 6.69 19.23 -5.73
N GLY A 110 5.98 18.43 -4.93
CA GLY A 110 6.35 18.15 -3.54
C GLY A 110 7.67 17.37 -3.45
N PHE A 111 7.85 16.37 -4.30
CA PHE A 111 9.09 15.62 -4.37
C PHE A 111 10.26 16.43 -4.93
N ASP A 112 10.01 17.33 -5.90
CA ASP A 112 11.01 18.31 -6.33
C ASP A 112 11.49 19.17 -5.14
N ALA A 113 10.55 19.67 -4.33
CA ALA A 113 10.86 20.47 -3.15
C ALA A 113 11.58 19.66 -2.05
N ALA A 114 11.13 18.42 -1.79
CA ALA A 114 11.75 17.53 -0.81
C ALA A 114 13.19 17.18 -1.19
N ALA A 115 13.42 16.84 -2.46
CA ALA A 115 14.76 16.52 -2.97
C ALA A 115 15.71 17.72 -2.93
N ALA A 116 15.20 18.94 -3.09
CA ALA A 116 15.99 20.17 -2.94
C ALA A 116 16.44 20.41 -1.48
N ILE A 117 15.67 19.92 -0.49
CA ILE A 117 16.02 20.04 0.93
C ILE A 117 17.00 18.94 1.34
N SER A 118 16.65 17.68 1.05
CA SER A 118 17.50 16.52 1.36
C SER A 118 17.15 15.34 0.44
N PRO A 119 17.99 15.03 -0.56
CA PRO A 119 17.77 13.90 -1.45
C PRO A 119 17.59 12.56 -0.69
N ALA A 120 18.45 12.27 0.28
CA ALA A 120 18.36 11.02 1.04
C ALA A 120 17.08 10.94 1.90
N ALA A 121 16.69 12.04 2.55
CA ALA A 121 15.48 12.06 3.37
C ALA A 121 14.20 12.08 2.52
N SER A 122 14.25 12.58 1.27
CA SER A 122 13.08 12.61 0.38
C SER A 122 12.64 11.23 -0.12
N VAL A 123 13.54 10.24 -0.13
CA VAL A 123 13.21 8.85 -0.52
C VAL A 123 13.19 7.88 0.66
N GLN A 124 13.70 8.30 1.82
CA GLN A 124 13.60 7.56 3.08
C GLN A 124 13.84 8.52 4.25
N LEU A 125 12.77 9.04 4.85
CA LEU A 125 12.87 10.03 5.91
C LEU A 125 13.67 9.52 7.14
N SER A 126 13.58 8.22 7.43
CA SER A 126 14.35 7.55 8.50
C SER A 126 15.85 7.43 8.22
N SER A 127 16.33 7.75 7.02
CA SER A 127 17.78 7.91 6.76
C SER A 127 18.35 9.12 7.49
N LEU A 128 17.49 10.03 7.96
CA LEU A 128 17.86 11.30 8.59
C LEU A 128 18.71 12.19 7.68
N GLY A 129 18.55 12.05 6.36
CA GLY A 129 19.34 12.74 5.35
C GLY A 129 20.78 12.26 5.23
N ASN A 130 21.12 11.10 5.82
CA ASN A 130 22.46 10.54 5.78
C ASN A 130 22.58 9.46 4.70
N GLU A 131 23.52 9.64 3.77
CA GLU A 131 23.74 8.74 2.64
C GLU A 131 24.26 7.35 3.04
N GLU A 132 25.05 7.23 4.10
CA GLU A 132 25.53 5.93 4.58
C GLU A 132 24.37 5.09 5.14
N LYS A 133 23.47 5.72 5.92
CA LYS A 133 22.25 5.06 6.43
C LYS A 133 21.32 4.67 5.30
N LEU A 134 21.13 5.55 4.31
CA LEU A 134 20.36 5.24 3.11
C LEU A 134 20.96 4.05 2.37
N SER A 135 22.28 4.04 2.19
CA SER A 135 23.01 2.97 1.51
C SER A 135 22.89 1.64 2.27
N ALA A 136 22.96 1.65 3.61
CA ALA A 136 22.79 0.45 4.42
C ALA A 136 21.37 -0.14 4.28
N ALA A 137 20.33 0.70 4.29
CA ALA A 137 18.96 0.26 4.06
C ALA A 137 18.78 -0.28 2.63
N THR A 138 19.36 0.38 1.63
CA THR A 138 19.34 -0.10 0.24
C THR A 138 20.05 -1.44 0.10
N ALA A 139 21.21 -1.64 0.72
CA ALA A 139 21.93 -2.91 0.69
C ALA A 139 21.14 -4.05 1.35
N GLU A 140 20.44 -3.78 2.46
CA GLU A 140 19.56 -4.76 3.10
C GLU A 140 18.42 -5.21 2.18
N ILE A 141 17.79 -4.26 1.48
CA ILE A 141 16.72 -4.53 0.51
C ILE A 141 17.28 -5.30 -0.69
N VAL A 142 18.43 -4.91 -1.25
CA VAL A 142 19.07 -5.62 -2.37
C VAL A 142 19.40 -7.06 -1.98
N ALA A 143 19.98 -7.28 -0.81
CA ALA A 143 20.29 -8.63 -0.33
C ALA A 143 19.00 -9.47 -0.15
N TRP A 144 17.89 -8.85 0.24
CA TRP A 144 16.60 -9.52 0.28
C TRP A 144 16.09 -9.86 -1.13
N LEU A 145 16.17 -8.94 -2.09
CA LEU A 145 15.81 -9.17 -3.50
C LEU A 145 16.60 -10.34 -4.10
N GLU A 146 17.91 -10.41 -3.86
CA GLU A 146 18.78 -11.52 -4.29
C GLU A 146 18.30 -12.85 -3.72
N ARG A 147 18.03 -12.91 -2.40
CA ARG A 147 17.52 -14.13 -1.74
C ARG A 147 16.16 -14.58 -2.27
N ARG A 148 15.38 -13.68 -2.85
CA ARG A 148 14.08 -14.00 -3.48
C ARG A 148 14.20 -14.36 -4.97
N GLY A 149 15.40 -14.38 -5.54
CA GLY A 149 15.61 -14.67 -6.98
C GLY A 149 15.12 -13.54 -7.90
N PHE A 150 15.03 -12.32 -7.37
CA PHE A 150 14.60 -11.16 -8.13
C PHE A 150 15.70 -10.68 -9.08
N THR A 151 16.96 -10.73 -8.67
CA THR A 151 18.11 -10.26 -9.46
C THR A 151 18.64 -11.33 -10.44
N GLY A 152 19.53 -10.93 -11.35
CA GLY A 152 20.22 -11.79 -12.30
C GLY A 152 20.77 -11.00 -13.48
N THR A 153 21.99 -11.30 -13.94
CA THR A 153 22.65 -10.57 -15.05
C THR A 153 21.97 -10.77 -16.41
N ASP A 154 20.92 -11.58 -16.47
CA ASP A 154 20.03 -11.82 -17.61
C ASP A 154 18.63 -11.19 -17.42
N ARG A 155 18.43 -10.34 -16.40
CA ARG A 155 17.13 -9.75 -16.06
C ARG A 155 17.05 -8.28 -16.45
N ASP A 156 16.00 -7.93 -17.17
CA ASP A 156 15.55 -6.55 -17.37
C ASP A 156 14.62 -6.14 -16.22
N ILE A 157 14.97 -5.06 -15.52
CA ILE A 157 14.22 -4.56 -14.36
C ILE A 157 13.60 -3.18 -14.68
N LEU A 158 12.33 -2.99 -14.34
CA LEU A 158 11.68 -1.68 -14.28
C LEU A 158 11.52 -1.27 -12.80
N ASP A 159 11.96 -0.08 -12.42
CA ASP A 159 11.67 0.54 -11.12
C ASP A 159 10.65 1.67 -11.27
N ILE A 160 9.51 1.53 -10.57
CA ILE A 160 8.40 2.49 -10.58
C ILE A 160 8.57 3.41 -9.37
N GLY A 161 8.80 4.70 -9.63
CA GLY A 161 9.13 5.69 -8.61
C GLY A 161 10.57 5.55 -8.13
N CYS A 162 11.54 5.55 -9.06
CA CYS A 162 12.96 5.32 -8.76
C CYS A 162 13.59 6.38 -7.84
N GLY A 163 12.94 7.54 -7.67
CA GLY A 163 13.43 8.65 -6.88
C GLY A 163 14.82 9.09 -7.32
N ILE A 164 15.76 9.11 -6.37
CA ILE A 164 17.13 9.60 -6.59
C ILE A 164 18.08 8.55 -7.17
N GLY A 165 17.60 7.40 -7.66
CA GLY A 165 18.44 6.43 -8.37
C GLY A 165 19.20 5.45 -7.46
N ARG A 166 18.73 5.22 -6.22
CA ARG A 166 19.49 4.43 -5.23
C ARG A 166 19.50 2.93 -5.55
N PHE A 167 18.39 2.41 -6.10
CA PHE A 167 18.30 1.00 -6.47
C PHE A 167 18.94 0.73 -7.82
N GLU A 168 18.86 1.66 -8.76
CA GLU A 168 19.54 1.57 -10.05
C GLU A 168 21.05 1.45 -9.88
N GLN A 169 21.64 2.28 -9.01
CA GLN A 169 23.05 2.20 -8.71
C GLN A 169 23.41 0.83 -8.12
N ALA A 170 22.64 0.37 -7.13
CA ALA A 170 22.93 -0.87 -6.39
C ALA A 170 22.64 -2.15 -7.20
N LEU A 171 21.64 -2.13 -8.10
CA LEU A 171 21.22 -3.28 -8.91
C LEU A 171 21.91 -3.33 -10.28
N SER A 172 22.64 -2.28 -10.68
CA SER A 172 23.34 -2.23 -11.98
C SER A 172 24.24 -3.45 -12.22
N ALA A 173 24.99 -3.89 -11.22
CA ALA A 173 25.86 -5.07 -11.31
C ALA A 173 25.10 -6.41 -11.21
N LEU A 174 23.82 -6.37 -10.83
CA LEU A 174 22.97 -7.53 -10.54
C LEU A 174 21.80 -7.66 -11.53
N SER A 175 21.88 -6.97 -12.67
CA SER A 175 20.86 -6.95 -13.72
C SER A 175 21.49 -6.87 -15.11
N HIS A 176 20.76 -7.34 -16.13
CA HIS A 176 21.13 -7.07 -17.52
C HIS A 176 20.95 -5.58 -17.82
N ARG A 177 19.78 -5.04 -17.46
CA ARG A 177 19.38 -3.65 -17.65
C ARG A 177 18.41 -3.25 -16.55
N ILE A 178 18.50 -2.01 -16.08
CA ILE A 178 17.50 -1.42 -15.19
C ILE A 178 17.01 -0.07 -15.73
N VAL A 179 15.70 0.12 -15.73
CA VAL A 179 15.04 1.36 -16.13
C VAL A 179 14.29 1.92 -14.93
N GLY A 180 14.69 3.09 -14.44
CA GLY A 180 14.00 3.82 -13.40
C GLY A 180 13.02 4.84 -13.99
N SER A 181 11.80 4.90 -13.46
CA SER A 181 10.80 5.90 -13.82
C SER A 181 10.34 6.73 -12.64
N ASP A 182 10.14 8.03 -12.83
CA ASP A 182 9.68 8.93 -11.75
C ASP A 182 8.91 10.13 -12.31
N ILE A 183 7.98 10.65 -11.52
CA ILE A 183 7.17 11.84 -11.85
C ILE A 183 7.91 13.15 -11.62
N SER A 184 8.95 13.15 -10.77
CA SER A 184 9.72 14.33 -10.39
C SER A 184 10.92 14.52 -11.33
N PRO A 185 10.99 15.65 -12.06
CA PRO A 185 12.17 15.99 -12.85
C PRO A 185 13.44 16.17 -12.00
N ALA A 186 13.31 16.69 -10.76
CA ALA A 186 14.45 16.84 -9.87
C ALA A 186 15.01 15.49 -9.43
N MET A 187 14.15 14.52 -9.09
CA MET A 187 14.53 13.14 -8.76
C MET A 187 15.29 12.50 -9.91
N ILE A 188 14.74 12.52 -11.13
CA ILE A 188 15.42 12.01 -12.33
C ILE A 188 16.77 12.68 -12.56
N SER A 189 16.87 13.99 -12.34
CA SER A 189 18.12 14.73 -12.47
C SER A 189 19.18 14.26 -11.48
N ILE A 190 18.81 14.01 -10.22
CA ILE A 190 19.70 13.46 -9.19
C ILE A 190 20.08 12.02 -9.54
N ALA A 191 19.12 11.19 -9.96
CA ALA A 191 19.32 9.79 -10.30
C ALA A 191 20.33 9.61 -11.45
N ARG A 192 20.19 10.42 -12.52
CA ARG A 192 21.14 10.47 -13.64
C ARG A 192 22.55 10.83 -13.21
N ARG A 193 22.71 11.79 -12.28
CA ARG A 193 24.03 12.14 -11.73
C ARG A 193 24.60 11.01 -10.89
N ARG A 194 23.79 10.39 -10.02
CA ARG A 194 24.20 9.30 -9.14
C ARG A 194 24.69 8.08 -9.92
N CYS A 195 24.03 7.77 -11.03
CA CYS A 195 24.33 6.62 -11.88
C CYS A 195 25.20 6.98 -13.10
N ALA A 196 25.83 8.15 -13.10
CA ALA A 196 26.70 8.55 -14.21
C ALA A 196 27.84 7.52 -14.39
N GLY A 197 27.98 7.02 -15.62
CA GLY A 197 28.98 5.99 -15.96
C GLY A 197 28.47 4.54 -15.91
N LEU A 198 27.24 4.29 -15.46
CA LEU A 198 26.64 2.96 -15.53
C LEU A 198 26.02 2.72 -16.91
N GLY A 199 26.55 1.75 -17.65
CA GLY A 199 26.18 1.52 -19.06
C GLY A 199 24.82 0.83 -19.27
N ASN A 200 24.22 0.28 -18.20
CA ASN A 200 22.98 -0.49 -18.26
C ASN A 200 21.83 0.11 -17.45
N VAL A 201 21.97 1.37 -17.02
CA VAL A 201 20.97 2.12 -16.25
C VAL A 201 20.35 3.20 -17.14
N GLU A 202 19.02 3.27 -17.15
CA GLU A 202 18.26 4.27 -17.90
C GLU A 202 17.21 4.95 -17.00
N PHE A 203 16.95 6.25 -17.23
CA PHE A 203 15.92 6.99 -16.49
C PHE A 203 14.90 7.63 -17.41
N ARG A 204 13.62 7.31 -17.16
CA ARG A 204 12.45 7.75 -17.93
C ARG A 204 11.53 8.63 -17.07
N PRO A 205 11.48 9.94 -17.31
CA PRO A 205 10.43 10.77 -16.72
C PRO A 205 9.06 10.23 -17.14
N THR A 206 8.11 10.16 -16.20
CA THR A 206 6.73 9.71 -16.48
C THR A 206 5.73 10.77 -16.01
N ARG A 207 4.51 10.70 -16.57
CA ARG A 207 3.36 11.44 -16.05
C ARG A 207 2.74 10.78 -14.83
N GLY A 208 3.09 9.53 -14.52
CA GLY A 208 2.63 8.79 -13.34
C GLY A 208 1.23 8.19 -13.42
N PHE A 209 0.55 8.29 -14.57
CA PHE A 209 -0.79 7.71 -14.74
C PHE A 209 -0.75 6.24 -15.15
N ASP A 210 0.24 5.85 -15.95
CA ASP A 210 0.36 4.54 -16.57
C ASP A 210 1.83 4.22 -16.92
N LEU A 211 2.05 3.06 -17.56
CA LEU A 211 3.35 2.59 -18.06
C LEU A 211 3.33 2.49 -19.60
N ALA A 212 2.54 3.30 -20.30
CA ALA A 212 2.29 3.19 -21.74
C ALA A 212 3.55 3.38 -22.61
N ASP A 213 4.57 4.08 -22.09
CA ASP A 213 5.88 4.22 -22.74
C ASP A 213 6.65 2.90 -22.86
N PHE A 214 6.24 1.87 -22.12
CA PHE A 214 6.86 0.55 -22.12
C PHE A 214 6.03 -0.45 -22.91
N ARG A 215 6.73 -1.29 -23.68
CA ARG A 215 6.10 -2.36 -24.47
C ARG A 215 5.62 -3.48 -23.57
N ASP A 216 4.61 -4.19 -24.03
CA ASP A 216 4.14 -5.42 -23.42
C ASP A 216 5.29 -6.44 -23.29
N ALA A 217 5.28 -7.21 -22.19
CA ALA A 217 6.26 -8.27 -21.93
C ALA A 217 7.73 -7.86 -22.15
N SER A 218 8.11 -6.66 -21.68
CA SER A 218 9.44 -6.08 -21.89
C SER A 218 10.37 -6.20 -20.68
N PHE A 219 9.85 -6.51 -19.49
CA PHE A 219 10.65 -6.63 -18.26
C PHE A 219 10.50 -8.00 -17.59
N ASP A 220 11.60 -8.56 -17.10
CA ASP A 220 11.57 -9.77 -16.27
C ASP A 220 11.07 -9.49 -14.86
N ARG A 221 11.30 -8.25 -14.40
CA ARG A 221 11.10 -7.81 -13.03
C ARG A 221 10.53 -6.40 -12.98
N VAL A 222 9.59 -6.18 -12.07
CA VAL A 222 9.13 -4.84 -11.69
C VAL A 222 9.39 -4.62 -10.21
N LEU A 223 10.03 -3.50 -9.88
CA LEU A 223 10.27 -3.03 -8.53
C LEU A 223 9.44 -1.77 -8.30
N ALA A 224 8.92 -1.63 -7.09
CA ALA A 224 8.27 -0.41 -6.64
C ALA A 224 8.57 -0.25 -5.16
N VAL A 225 9.49 0.65 -4.81
CA VAL A 225 9.87 0.91 -3.41
C VAL A 225 9.35 2.26 -2.98
N ASP A 226 8.39 2.25 -2.06
CA ASP A 226 7.76 3.44 -1.49
C ASP A 226 7.05 4.34 -2.52
N SER A 227 6.66 3.78 -3.68
CA SER A 227 5.93 4.50 -4.73
C SER A 227 4.42 4.23 -4.72
N PHE A 228 4.00 3.01 -4.36
CA PHE A 228 2.59 2.65 -4.24
C PHE A 228 1.77 3.50 -3.26
N PRO A 229 2.30 4.03 -2.14
CA PRO A 229 1.50 4.87 -1.26
C PRO A 229 0.97 6.12 -1.97
N TYR A 230 1.72 6.62 -2.95
CA TYR A 230 1.36 7.76 -3.78
C TYR A 230 0.42 7.39 -4.92
N LEU A 231 0.53 6.18 -5.46
CA LEU A 231 -0.43 5.64 -6.43
C LEU A 231 -1.79 5.37 -5.76
N VAL A 232 -1.80 4.83 -4.55
CA VAL A 232 -3.01 4.66 -3.73
C VAL A 232 -3.64 6.03 -3.43
N LEU A 233 -2.83 7.01 -3.02
CA LEU A 233 -3.30 8.37 -2.77
C LEU A 233 -3.92 9.03 -4.00
N ALA A 234 -3.35 8.78 -5.19
CA ALA A 234 -3.83 9.28 -6.47
C ALA A 234 -4.99 8.46 -7.08
N GLY A 235 -5.40 7.34 -6.45
CA GLY A 235 -6.45 6.47 -7.01
C GLY A 235 -6.01 5.65 -8.22
N LEU A 236 -4.71 5.45 -8.42
CA LEU A 236 -4.10 4.83 -9.60
C LEU A 236 -3.54 3.42 -9.35
N ALA A 237 -3.62 2.91 -8.11
CA ALA A 237 -3.03 1.63 -7.73
C ALA A 237 -3.56 0.45 -8.57
N GLU A 238 -4.87 0.29 -8.71
CA GLU A 238 -5.49 -0.77 -9.52
C GLU A 238 -5.00 -0.73 -10.98
N HIS A 239 -5.00 0.46 -11.58
CA HIS A 239 -4.53 0.63 -12.96
C HIS A 239 -3.04 0.26 -13.11
N HIS A 240 -2.22 0.57 -12.11
CA HIS A 240 -0.81 0.18 -12.13
C HIS A 240 -0.63 -1.34 -12.00
N PHE A 241 -1.52 -2.08 -11.33
CA PHE A 241 -1.47 -3.55 -11.36
C PHE A 241 -1.74 -4.12 -12.76
N VAL A 242 -2.66 -3.52 -13.50
CA VAL A 242 -2.93 -3.87 -14.92
C VAL A 242 -1.68 -3.63 -15.77
N GLU A 243 -1.07 -2.45 -15.62
CA GLU A 243 0.13 -2.07 -16.36
C GLU A 243 1.34 -2.93 -15.99
N ILE A 244 1.53 -3.25 -14.71
CA ILE A 244 2.59 -4.17 -14.24
C ILE A 244 2.44 -5.55 -14.89
N ALA A 245 1.23 -6.11 -14.91
CA ALA A 245 0.98 -7.41 -15.54
C ALA A 245 1.19 -7.36 -17.06
N ARG A 246 0.92 -6.23 -17.71
CA ARG A 246 1.15 -6.01 -19.14
C ARG A 246 2.64 -5.96 -19.48
N VAL A 247 3.44 -5.21 -18.73
CA VAL A 247 4.87 -5.02 -19.05
C VAL A 247 5.74 -6.19 -18.60
N LEU A 248 5.27 -7.04 -17.68
CA LEU A 248 5.99 -8.24 -17.25
C LEU A 248 6.03 -9.33 -18.32
N LYS A 249 7.22 -9.88 -18.53
CA LYS A 249 7.45 -11.16 -19.22
C LYS A 249 6.79 -12.29 -18.42
N ARG A 250 6.52 -13.40 -19.11
CA ARG A 250 6.01 -14.63 -18.49
C ARG A 250 7.04 -15.76 -18.64
N PRO A 251 7.54 -16.37 -17.55
CA PRO A 251 7.30 -15.99 -16.16
C PRO A 251 7.98 -14.66 -15.79
N GLY A 252 7.44 -13.95 -14.78
CA GLY A 252 7.95 -12.66 -14.30
C GLY A 252 7.61 -12.41 -12.84
N MET A 253 8.26 -11.41 -12.22
CA MET A 253 8.05 -11.08 -10.80
C MET A 253 7.87 -9.58 -10.58
N ALA A 254 6.98 -9.19 -9.67
CA ALA A 254 6.89 -7.84 -9.16
C ALA A 254 7.14 -7.82 -7.65
N VAL A 255 7.87 -6.81 -7.18
CA VAL A 255 8.06 -6.54 -5.75
C VAL A 255 7.53 -5.16 -5.44
N LEU A 256 6.58 -5.10 -4.51
CA LEU A 256 6.04 -3.84 -3.98
C LEU A 256 6.49 -3.73 -2.54
N LEU A 257 7.28 -2.71 -2.24
CA LEU A 257 7.72 -2.41 -0.89
C LEU A 257 7.00 -1.15 -0.42
N ASN A 258 6.22 -1.30 0.65
CA ASN A 258 5.27 -0.33 1.20
C ASN A 258 4.12 0.00 0.22
N TYR A 259 2.93 -0.53 0.49
CA TYR A 259 1.77 -0.37 -0.41
C TYR A 259 0.99 0.92 -0.15
N SER A 260 0.75 1.28 1.11
CA SER A 260 -0.01 2.49 1.45
C SER A 260 0.42 3.14 2.75
N TYR A 261 0.06 4.41 2.91
CA TYR A 261 0.17 5.14 4.19
C TYR A 261 -1.16 5.19 4.96
N ARG A 262 -2.16 4.35 4.61
CA ARG A 262 -3.48 4.32 5.27
C ARG A 262 -3.42 3.72 6.67
N GLY A 263 -2.32 3.03 7.01
CA GLY A 263 -2.13 2.42 8.34
C GLY A 263 -3.02 1.20 8.59
N SER A 264 -3.50 0.53 7.53
CA SER A 264 -4.34 -0.67 7.65
C SER A 264 -3.76 -1.82 6.82
N PRO A 265 -2.90 -2.67 7.42
CA PRO A 265 -2.33 -3.83 6.73
C PRO A 265 -3.39 -4.78 6.17
N ALA A 266 -4.53 -4.92 6.85
CA ALA A 266 -5.62 -5.77 6.37
C ALA A 266 -6.24 -5.26 5.06
N LEU A 267 -6.44 -3.94 4.93
CA LEU A 267 -6.94 -3.34 3.68
C LEU A 267 -5.89 -3.41 2.58
N ASP A 268 -4.63 -3.19 2.92
CA ASP A 268 -3.52 -3.25 1.94
C ASP A 268 -3.37 -4.66 1.36
N ARG A 269 -3.43 -5.69 2.22
CA ARG A 269 -3.41 -7.08 1.76
C ARG A 269 -4.63 -7.41 0.89
N ALA A 270 -5.83 -6.99 1.29
CA ALA A 270 -7.03 -7.22 0.51
C ALA A 270 -6.92 -6.62 -0.90
N ASP A 271 -6.55 -5.33 -1.00
CA ASP A 271 -6.39 -4.65 -2.28
C ASP A 271 -5.32 -5.33 -3.15
N VAL A 272 -4.15 -5.67 -2.57
CA VAL A 272 -3.07 -6.34 -3.31
C VAL A 272 -3.51 -7.71 -3.84
N HIS A 273 -4.22 -8.51 -3.03
CA HIS A 273 -4.76 -9.81 -3.47
C HIS A 273 -5.79 -9.65 -4.57
N ASP A 274 -6.75 -8.73 -4.41
CA ASP A 274 -7.81 -8.51 -5.40
C ASP A 274 -7.22 -8.07 -6.75
N PHE A 275 -6.31 -7.09 -6.73
CA PHE A 275 -5.67 -6.59 -7.95
C PHE A 275 -4.69 -7.60 -8.56
N ALA A 276 -3.95 -8.37 -7.75
CA ALA A 276 -3.08 -9.42 -8.26
C ALA A 276 -3.90 -10.52 -8.96
N ASN A 277 -4.95 -11.01 -8.32
CA ASN A 277 -5.82 -12.06 -8.84
C ASN A 277 -6.53 -11.63 -10.13
N ALA A 278 -7.04 -10.40 -10.18
CA ALA A 278 -7.66 -9.83 -11.37
C ALA A 278 -6.71 -9.79 -12.59
N ASN A 279 -5.40 -9.73 -12.34
CA ASN A 279 -4.37 -9.64 -13.36
C ASN A 279 -3.56 -10.94 -13.56
N GLY A 280 -4.03 -12.06 -12.99
CA GLY A 280 -3.39 -13.37 -13.15
C GLY A 280 -2.00 -13.46 -12.50
N MET A 281 -1.76 -12.65 -11.47
CA MET A 281 -0.57 -12.70 -10.63
C MET A 281 -0.88 -13.39 -9.30
N GLN A 282 0.10 -14.10 -8.76
CA GLN A 282 0.01 -14.76 -7.45
C GLN A 282 0.84 -14.00 -6.42
N VAL A 283 0.27 -13.72 -5.25
CA VAL A 283 0.99 -13.19 -4.08
C VAL A 283 1.76 -14.33 -3.39
N LEU A 284 3.08 -14.23 -3.33
CA LEU A 284 3.95 -15.18 -2.61
C LEU A 284 4.44 -14.64 -1.25
N ILE A 285 4.58 -13.33 -1.12
CA ILE A 285 4.88 -12.65 0.15
C ILE A 285 3.78 -11.61 0.35
N ASP A 286 3.17 -11.62 1.54
CA ASP A 286 1.89 -10.97 1.82
C ASP A 286 2.01 -10.03 3.04
N GLY A 287 2.64 -8.88 2.84
CA GLY A 287 2.76 -7.82 3.84
C GLY A 287 3.73 -8.14 4.99
N GLU A 288 4.84 -8.83 4.69
CA GLU A 288 5.88 -9.11 5.69
C GLU A 288 6.73 -7.85 5.97
N LYS A 289 7.33 -7.73 7.16
CA LYS A 289 8.32 -6.68 7.49
C LYS A 289 9.74 -7.25 7.61
N PRO A 290 10.44 -7.54 6.50
CA PRO A 290 11.70 -8.28 6.54
C PRO A 290 12.93 -7.40 6.86
N PHE A 291 12.78 -6.09 6.98
CA PHE A 291 13.89 -5.14 7.04
C PHE A 291 14.08 -4.55 8.44
N ARG A 292 15.33 -4.34 8.83
CA ARG A 292 15.70 -3.71 10.12
C ARG A 292 15.85 -2.20 10.00
N HIS A 293 16.37 -1.71 8.87
CA HIS A 293 16.69 -0.28 8.68
C HIS A 293 15.56 0.50 7.99
N TRP A 294 14.52 -0.19 7.55
CA TRP A 294 13.39 0.41 6.86
C TRP A 294 12.10 -0.28 7.30
N ASP A 295 11.05 0.50 7.49
CA ASP A 295 9.78 0.05 8.07
C ASP A 295 8.68 0.10 7.01
N GLY A 296 8.79 -0.79 6.04
CA GLY A 296 7.79 -0.96 5.00
C GLY A 296 7.47 -2.44 4.77
N ASP A 297 6.21 -2.69 4.48
CA ASP A 297 5.69 -4.03 4.22
C ASP A 297 6.13 -4.51 2.84
N ALA A 298 6.49 -5.78 2.71
CA ALA A 298 6.94 -6.40 1.47
C ALA A 298 5.83 -7.26 0.88
N PHE A 299 5.55 -7.02 -0.41
CA PHE A 299 4.75 -7.88 -1.25
C PHE A 299 5.61 -8.40 -2.40
N LEU A 300 5.49 -9.69 -2.68
CA LEU A 300 6.13 -10.33 -3.82
C LEU A 300 5.07 -11.05 -4.64
N LEU A 301 5.01 -10.71 -5.92
CA LEU A 301 4.02 -11.15 -6.88
C LEU A 301 4.72 -11.92 -8.00
N THR A 302 4.10 -12.98 -8.50
CA THR A 302 4.62 -13.72 -9.65
C THR A 302 3.56 -13.89 -10.72
N ILE A 303 3.97 -13.78 -11.98
CA ILE A 303 3.16 -14.11 -13.14
C ILE A 303 3.71 -15.36 -13.82
N SER A 304 2.87 -16.37 -13.99
CA SER A 304 3.29 -17.68 -14.52
C SER A 304 3.28 -17.72 -16.05
N GLY A 305 4.09 -18.62 -16.61
CA GLY A 305 4.22 -18.88 -18.05
C GLY A 305 3.01 -19.55 -18.73
N GLY A 306 1.99 -19.96 -17.97
CA GLY A 306 0.80 -20.65 -18.48
C GLY A 306 -0.40 -19.72 -18.65
N THR A 307 -1.23 -20.00 -19.65
CA THR A 307 -2.59 -19.44 -19.75
C THR A 307 -3.42 -19.90 -18.55
N LEU A 308 -3.48 -19.10 -17.49
CA LEU A 308 -4.48 -19.30 -16.45
C LEU A 308 -5.85 -19.05 -17.08
N ARG A 309 -6.63 -20.12 -17.26
CA ARG A 309 -8.07 -20.00 -17.46
C ARG A 309 -8.65 -19.32 -16.21
N PRO A 310 -9.57 -18.36 -16.32
CA PRO A 310 -10.29 -17.87 -15.15
C PRO A 310 -10.97 -19.06 -14.46
N ASN A 311 -10.80 -19.18 -13.14
CA ASN A 311 -11.44 -20.21 -12.33
C ASN A 311 -12.95 -20.25 -12.62
N ALA A 312 -13.39 -21.31 -13.30
CA ALA A 312 -14.76 -21.75 -13.23
C ALA A 312 -14.99 -22.32 -11.81
N GLY A 313 -16.22 -22.15 -11.33
CA GLY A 313 -16.65 -22.36 -9.96
C GLY A 313 -16.18 -23.65 -9.29
N SER A 314 -16.13 -23.54 -7.96
CA SER A 314 -16.02 -24.61 -6.99
C SER A 314 -16.84 -25.85 -7.35
N ASP A 315 -16.17 -26.96 -7.60
CA ASP A 315 -16.64 -28.29 -7.21
C ASP A 315 -15.41 -29.08 -6.77
N ALA A 316 -15.15 -29.05 -5.47
CA ALA A 316 -14.14 -29.86 -4.83
C ALA A 316 -14.71 -31.26 -4.58
N GLU A 317 -14.46 -32.20 -5.48
CA GLU A 317 -14.51 -33.62 -5.14
C GLU A 317 -13.35 -33.94 -4.19
N ARG A 318 -13.69 -34.26 -2.95
CA ARG A 318 -12.76 -34.77 -1.94
C ARG A 318 -12.39 -36.21 -2.28
N GLU A 319 -11.15 -36.44 -2.68
CA GLU A 319 -10.54 -37.78 -2.61
C GLU A 319 -10.37 -38.19 -1.14
N LYS A 320 -10.84 -39.40 -0.80
CA LYS A 320 -10.63 -40.04 0.50
C LYS A 320 -9.40 -40.96 0.44
N PRO A 321 -8.65 -41.12 1.54
CA PRO A 321 -7.48 -41.99 1.58
C PRO A 321 -7.86 -43.48 1.73
N LEU A 322 -7.08 -44.32 1.05
CA LEU A 322 -7.04 -45.79 1.18
C LEU A 322 -6.64 -46.20 2.59
N PHE A 323 -7.41 -47.09 3.24
CA PHE A 323 -6.89 -48.13 4.12
C PHE A 323 -7.80 -49.36 4.14
N ASP A 324 -7.13 -50.49 4.34
CA ASP A 324 -7.48 -51.87 4.05
C ASP A 324 -8.41 -52.54 5.09
N SER A 325 -9.02 -53.65 4.68
CA SER A 325 -9.39 -54.85 5.44
C SER A 325 -10.84 -55.38 5.34
N MET A 326 -10.86 -56.71 5.16
CA MET A 326 -11.92 -57.68 4.91
C MET A 326 -13.07 -57.72 5.94
N LYS A 327 -14.31 -58.01 5.48
CA LYS A 327 -15.05 -59.27 5.76
C LYS A 327 -16.50 -59.27 5.22
N GLU A 328 -16.98 -60.49 5.00
CA GLU A 328 -18.18 -60.98 4.31
C GLU A 328 -19.56 -60.67 4.93
N ASP A 329 -20.58 -60.92 4.10
CA ASP A 329 -21.87 -61.54 4.41
C ASP A 329 -23.04 -60.71 4.99
N LYS A 330 -24.05 -60.39 4.14
CA LYS A 330 -25.39 -61.05 4.12
C LYS A 330 -26.45 -60.31 3.29
N MET A 331 -27.27 -61.10 2.61
CA MET A 331 -28.48 -60.80 1.82
C MET A 331 -29.66 -60.22 2.64
N ALA A 332 -30.51 -59.39 2.02
CA ALA A 332 -31.94 -59.68 1.73
C ALA A 332 -32.77 -58.44 1.27
N SER A 333 -33.53 -58.63 0.17
CA SER A 333 -34.96 -58.29 -0.11
C SER A 333 -35.66 -57.18 0.71
N GLY A 334 -36.51 -56.27 0.21
CA GLY A 334 -37.30 -56.19 -1.03
C GLY A 334 -38.60 -55.38 -0.80
N SER A 335 -39.11 -54.74 -1.86
CA SER A 335 -40.53 -54.35 -2.13
C SER A 335 -41.13 -52.98 -1.72
N LYS A 336 -41.59 -52.28 -2.79
CA LYS A 336 -42.94 -51.71 -3.09
C LYS A 336 -43.42 -50.31 -2.59
N LYS A 337 -43.72 -49.50 -3.63
CA LYS A 337 -44.83 -48.54 -3.87
C LYS A 337 -44.77 -47.12 -3.24
N HIS A 338 -44.73 -46.07 -4.07
CA HIS A 338 -45.93 -45.38 -4.60
C HIS A 338 -45.59 -44.28 -5.64
N ILE A 339 -46.57 -44.04 -6.50
CA ILE A 339 -46.63 -43.15 -7.68
C ILE A 339 -47.05 -41.73 -7.27
N GLY A 340 -46.53 -40.68 -7.95
CA GLY A 340 -47.10 -39.33 -7.90
C GLY A 340 -46.40 -38.24 -8.74
N ARG A 341 -46.79 -38.15 -10.03
CA ARG A 341 -46.81 -37.05 -11.03
C ARG A 341 -46.65 -35.60 -10.47
N GLY A 342 -46.08 -34.57 -11.11
CA GLY A 342 -45.54 -34.25 -12.46
C GLY A 342 -45.06 -32.77 -12.39
N SER A 343 -43.96 -32.35 -13.02
CA SER A 343 -43.69 -32.08 -14.43
C SER A 343 -43.75 -30.58 -14.81
N HIS A 344 -42.81 -30.18 -15.68
CA HIS A 344 -42.64 -28.92 -16.44
C HIS A 344 -41.74 -27.86 -15.76
N GLY A 345 -40.54 -27.52 -16.24
CA GLY A 345 -39.95 -27.62 -17.58
C GLY A 345 -40.05 -26.25 -18.27
N LYS A 346 -39.01 -25.41 -18.15
CA LYS A 346 -38.95 -24.06 -18.75
C LYS A 346 -38.53 -24.15 -20.21
N GLY A 347 -39.37 -23.63 -21.11
CA GLY A 347 -39.06 -23.40 -22.52
C GLY A 347 -38.63 -21.95 -22.77
N ALA A 348 -37.73 -21.77 -23.74
CA ALA A 348 -37.21 -20.49 -24.21
C ALA A 348 -38.22 -19.73 -25.08
N GLY A 349 -38.25 -18.40 -24.96
CA GLY A 349 -39.09 -17.52 -25.78
C GLY A 349 -38.24 -16.45 -26.45
N ALA A 350 -38.22 -16.48 -27.79
CA ALA A 350 -37.64 -15.48 -28.65
C ALA A 350 -38.63 -14.33 -28.94
N GLY A 351 -38.07 -13.13 -29.11
CA GLY A 351 -38.49 -11.95 -29.88
C GLY A 351 -39.97 -11.65 -30.20
N ALA A 352 -40.37 -10.42 -29.90
CA ALA A 352 -41.34 -9.67 -30.71
C ALA A 352 -40.90 -8.20 -30.81
N MET A 353 -40.78 -7.72 -32.05
CA MET A 353 -40.44 -6.36 -32.47
C MET A 353 -41.71 -5.50 -32.51
N THR A 354 -41.60 -4.21 -32.21
CA THR A 354 -42.67 -3.23 -32.45
C THR A 354 -42.14 -2.10 -33.32
N ASP A 355 -42.74 -1.90 -34.50
CA ASP A 355 -42.52 -0.76 -35.39
C ASP A 355 -43.43 0.41 -34.98
N LEU A 356 -42.84 1.61 -34.83
CA LEU A 356 -43.55 2.87 -34.56
C LEU A 356 -43.39 3.83 -35.76
N PRO A 357 -44.45 4.53 -36.21
CA PRO A 357 -44.38 5.50 -37.31
C PRO A 357 -43.49 6.71 -36.96
N LYS A 358 -42.61 7.12 -37.88
CA LYS A 358 -41.56 8.13 -37.67
C LYS A 358 -42.01 9.60 -37.68
N ASP A 359 -43.28 9.91 -37.90
CA ASP A 359 -43.71 11.29 -38.19
C ASP A 359 -44.48 12.00 -37.05
N LYS A 360 -44.20 11.64 -35.79
CA LYS A 360 -44.71 12.37 -34.61
C LYS A 360 -43.69 12.48 -33.47
N ILE A 361 -42.45 12.84 -33.78
CA ILE A 361 -41.48 13.27 -32.77
C ILE A 361 -40.86 14.58 -33.24
N GLY A 362 -41.20 15.68 -32.57
CA GLY A 362 -40.61 17.00 -32.83
C GLY A 362 -39.13 17.04 -32.46
N GLU A 363 -38.35 17.82 -33.21
CA GLU A 363 -36.95 18.07 -32.90
C GLU A 363 -36.82 18.57 -31.45
N ASN A 364 -36.01 17.86 -30.65
CA ASN A 364 -35.71 18.06 -29.21
C ASN A 364 -36.49 17.23 -28.16
N ALA A 365 -37.06 16.07 -28.52
CA ALA A 365 -37.68 15.15 -27.55
C ALA A 365 -36.84 13.90 -27.20
N VAL A 366 -35.52 14.05 -26.97
CA VAL A 366 -34.70 13.03 -26.28
C VAL A 366 -33.76 13.72 -25.30
N LEU A 367 -34.10 13.69 -24.00
CA LEU A 367 -33.24 14.15 -22.92
C LEU A 367 -32.39 12.97 -22.41
N SER A 368 -31.07 13.11 -22.46
CA SER A 368 -30.11 12.20 -21.84
C SER A 368 -30.23 12.23 -20.32
N ASN A 369 -30.09 11.09 -19.65
CA ASN A 369 -30.14 10.93 -18.19
C ASN A 369 -28.98 11.63 -17.46
N ARG A 370 -28.98 12.95 -17.47
CA ARG A 370 -28.33 13.83 -16.51
C ARG A 370 -29.47 14.56 -15.81
N ASP A 371 -29.46 14.53 -14.48
CA ASP A 371 -30.40 15.23 -13.58
C ASP A 371 -31.71 14.51 -13.20
N LYS A 372 -31.62 13.59 -12.22
CA LYS A 372 -32.61 13.54 -11.13
C LYS A 372 -31.91 13.40 -9.78
N LYS A 373 -31.99 14.48 -9.00
CA LYS A 373 -31.60 14.54 -7.59
C LYS A 373 -32.87 14.40 -6.72
N GLN A 374 -32.69 13.75 -5.57
CA GLN A 374 -33.45 13.86 -4.31
C GLN A 374 -34.79 13.11 -4.16
N HIS A 375 -34.80 12.14 -3.24
CA HIS A 375 -35.60 12.01 -1.99
C HIS A 375 -35.57 10.52 -1.56
N THR A 376 -35.60 10.03 -0.30
CA THR A 376 -35.41 10.50 1.09
C THR A 376 -35.20 9.21 1.93
N LYS A 377 -34.66 9.37 3.14
CA LYS A 377 -34.19 8.34 4.09
C LYS A 377 -35.22 7.27 4.50
N GLU A 378 -34.65 6.16 5.03
CA GLU A 378 -35.20 5.17 5.98
C GLU A 378 -35.93 3.91 5.46
N ARG A 379 -35.16 2.82 5.34
CA ARG A 379 -35.41 1.45 5.85
C ARG A 379 -34.20 0.57 5.47
N GLY A 380 -33.51 -0.16 6.34
CA GLY A 380 -33.55 -0.29 7.79
C GLY A 380 -32.25 -0.96 8.21
N LEU A 381 -31.61 -0.43 9.25
CA LEU A 381 -30.55 -1.10 9.99
C LEU A 381 -30.98 -1.09 11.46
N ASP A 382 -30.83 -2.23 12.11
CA ASP A 382 -31.25 -2.50 13.48
C ASP A 382 -30.56 -1.53 14.46
N GLY A 383 -31.36 -0.65 15.06
CA GLY A 383 -30.92 0.48 15.89
C GLY A 383 -30.27 0.08 17.21
N ASN A 384 -30.33 -1.19 17.62
CA ASN A 384 -29.67 -1.66 18.83
C ASN A 384 -28.19 -2.00 18.62
N ARG A 385 -27.75 -2.28 17.39
CA ARG A 385 -26.33 -2.56 17.10
C ARG A 385 -25.45 -1.29 17.05
N VAL A 386 -26.07 -0.17 16.66
CA VAL A 386 -25.39 1.13 16.52
C VAL A 386 -25.14 1.81 17.87
N LYS A 387 -25.86 1.44 18.93
CA LYS A 387 -25.69 2.04 20.27
C LYS A 387 -24.56 1.41 21.09
N SER A 388 -24.22 0.14 20.86
CA SER A 388 -23.09 -0.51 21.54
C SER A 388 -21.71 -0.09 21.00
N GLU A 389 -21.64 0.42 19.77
CA GLU A 389 -20.38 0.83 19.12
C GLU A 389 -19.96 2.28 19.45
N GLN A 390 -20.80 3.06 20.16
CA GLN A 390 -20.52 4.47 20.48
C GLN A 390 -20.18 4.74 21.96
N TYR A 391 -19.99 3.72 22.81
CA TYR A 391 -19.66 3.88 24.25
C TYR A 391 -20.49 4.96 24.97
N GLN A 392 -21.78 5.09 24.62
CA GLN A 392 -22.73 5.90 25.37
C GLN A 392 -23.50 4.99 26.32
N ASP A 393 -23.45 5.31 27.61
CA ASP A 393 -24.19 4.61 28.66
C ASP A 393 -25.71 4.68 28.39
N HIS A 394 -26.38 3.52 28.39
CA HIS A 394 -27.81 3.43 28.11
C HIS A 394 -28.52 2.43 29.04
N SER A 395 -29.84 2.56 29.17
CA SER A 395 -30.65 1.89 30.19
C SER A 395 -30.66 0.36 30.15
N ALA A 396 -30.13 -0.27 29.10
CA ALA A 396 -29.97 -1.74 29.01
C ALA A 396 -28.70 -2.27 29.72
N ASP A 397 -27.75 -1.40 30.10
CA ASP A 397 -26.51 -1.78 30.80
C ASP A 397 -26.62 -1.69 32.33
N ARG A 398 -27.78 -1.28 32.86
CA ARG A 398 -28.02 -1.26 34.30
C ARG A 398 -28.44 -2.64 34.77
N ARG A 399 -27.70 -3.21 35.72
CA ARG A 399 -28.13 -4.41 36.44
C ARG A 399 -29.40 -4.08 37.25
N PRO A 400 -30.41 -4.97 37.30
CA PRO A 400 -31.52 -4.80 38.23
C PRO A 400 -30.99 -4.81 39.66
N GLU A 401 -31.44 -3.85 40.48
CA GLU A 401 -31.31 -3.95 41.94
C GLU A 401 -32.36 -4.97 42.41
N ASP A 402 -31.91 -6.19 42.68
CA ASP A 402 -32.11 -6.97 43.92
C ASP A 402 -31.59 -8.42 43.76
#